data_AF-A0A438EFD7-F1
#
_entry.id   AF-A0A438EFD7-F1
#
_cell.length_a   1.000
_cell.length_b   1.000
_cell.length_c   1.000
_cell.angle_alpha   90.00
_cell.angle_beta   90.00
_cell.angle_gamma   90.00
#
_symmetry.space_group_name_H-M   'P 1'
#
loop_
_entity.id
_entity.type
_entity.pdbx_description
1 polymer ?
#
loop_
_entity_poly.entity_id
_entity_poly.type
_entity_poly.pdbx_seq_one_letter_code
_entity_poly.pdbx_strand_id
1 'polypeptide(L)' 'MASWHCFGTCVKEGVIAFEKAHDRQIWDFALENSVFNNLFNDGVGGGTGRAVVELVKAYPHITV' A
#
# COMPACT_ATOMS: atom_id res chain seq x y z
N MET A 1 -2.87 10.62 -4.76
CA MET A 1 -2.04 11.82 -4.60
C MET A 1 -2.48 12.75 -3.46
N ALA A 2 -3.72 12.65 -2.95
CA ALA A 2 -4.26 13.53 -1.90
C ALA A 2 -3.32 13.72 -0.70
N SER A 3 -2.75 12.62 -0.18
CA SER A 3 -1.80 12.64 0.94
C SER A 3 -0.54 13.47 0.69
N TRP A 4 -0.11 13.63 -0.56
CA TRP A 4 1.07 14.45 -0.90
C TRP A 4 0.80 15.94 -0.78
N HIS A 5 -0.44 16.39 -0.98
CA HIS A 5 -0.80 17.82 -0.88
C HIS A 5 -0.69 18.34 0.55
N CYS A 6 -0.88 17.49 1.56
CA CYS A 6 -0.75 17.85 2.97
C CYS A 6 0.53 17.33 3.64
N PHE A 7 1.42 16.64 2.90
CA PHE A 7 2.56 15.91 3.49
C PHE A 7 3.48 16.80 4.32
N GLY A 8 3.83 18.00 3.83
CA GLY A 8 4.69 18.94 4.58
C GLY A 8 4.09 19.38 5.91
N THR A 9 2.77 19.54 5.97
CA THR A 9 2.05 19.84 7.23
C THR A 9 2.02 18.62 8.14
N CYS A 10 1.80 17.43 7.58
CA CYS A 10 1.78 16.18 8.34
C CYS A 10 3.11 15.91 9.05
N VAL A 11 4.24 16.21 8.39
CA VAL A 11 5.58 16.09 9.00
C VAL A 11 5.73 16.99 10.23
N LYS A 12 5.19 18.21 10.20
CA LYS A 12 5.28 19.15 11.32
C LYS A 12 4.38 18.76 12.49
N GLU A 13 3.19 18.25 12.19
CA GLU A 13 2.19 17.87 13.19
C GLU A 13 2.39 16.44 13.72
N GLY A 14 3.22 15.61 13.07
CA GLY A 14 3.45 14.23 13.46
C GLY A 14 2.26 13.31 13.17
N VAL A 15 1.47 13.61 12.13
CA VAL A 15 0.25 12.86 11.77
C VAL A 15 0.44 12.05 10.48
N ILE A 16 -0.43 11.06 10.27
CA ILE A 16 -0.42 10.22 9.07
C ILE A 16 -1.10 10.97 7.91
N ALA A 17 -0.37 11.18 6.83
CA ALA A 17 -0.86 11.98 5.69
C ALA A 17 -2.05 11.37 4.96
N PHE A 18 -2.19 10.04 4.96
CA PHE A 18 -3.36 9.38 4.40
C PHE A 18 -4.61 9.70 5.22
N GLU A 19 -4.51 9.56 6.54
CA GLU A 19 -5.61 9.85 7.47
C GLU A 19 -6.02 11.31 7.41
N LYS A 20 -5.05 12.24 7.35
CA LYS A 20 -5.34 13.66 7.19
C LYS A 20 -6.04 14.02 5.88
N ALA A 21 -5.84 13.23 4.82
CA ALA A 21 -6.40 13.51 3.49
C ALA A 21 -7.78 12.86 3.26
N HIS A 22 -8.12 11.81 4.00
CA HIS A 22 -9.31 10.98 3.79
C HIS A 22 -10.18 10.83 5.04
N ASP A 23 -9.78 11.46 6.14
CA ASP A 23 -10.43 11.45 7.46
C ASP A 23 -10.65 10.04 8.02
N ARG A 24 -9.79 9.08 7.64
CA ARG A 24 -9.83 7.69 8.09
C ARG A 24 -8.54 6.92 7.80
N GLN A 25 -8.39 5.77 8.44
CA GLN A 25 -7.30 4.84 8.16
C GLN A 25 -7.44 4.21 6.77
N ILE A 26 -6.31 3.83 6.16
CA ILE A 26 -6.25 3.20 4.84
C ILE A 26 -7.07 1.91 4.73
N TRP A 27 -7.13 1.10 5.80
CA TRP A 27 -7.85 -0.17 5.77
C TRP A 27 -9.36 0.05 5.81
N ASP A 28 -9.85 0.96 6.65
CA ASP A 28 -11.25 1.38 6.66
C ASP A 28 -11.66 2.01 5.31
N PHE A 29 -10.76 2.81 4.71
CA PHE A 29 -10.96 3.35 3.37
C PHE A 29 -11.10 2.25 2.31
N ALA A 30 -10.24 1.23 2.35
CA ALA A 30 -10.30 0.11 1.42
C ALA A 30 -11.56 -0.75 1.61
N LEU A 31 -11.95 -1.02 2.86
CA LEU A 31 -13.17 -1.77 3.19
C LEU A 31 -14.42 -1.13 2.58
N GLU A 32 -14.53 0.20 2.59
CA GLU A 32 -15.69 0.93 2.05
C GLU A 32 -15.58 1.26 0.55
N ASN A 33 -14.38 1.24 -0.03
CA ASN A 33 -14.14 1.63 -1.42
C ASN A 33 -13.59 0.46 -2.23
N SER A 34 -14.50 -0.29 -2.87
CA SER A 34 -14.15 -1.48 -3.67
C SER A 34 -13.20 -1.18 -4.84
N VAL A 35 -13.28 0.00 -5.44
CA VAL A 35 -12.38 0.43 -6.53
C VAL A 35 -10.95 0.59 -6.00
N PHE A 36 -10.80 1.28 -4.87
CA PHE A 36 -9.50 1.43 -4.22
C PHE A 36 -8.96 0.09 -3.73
N ASN A 37 -9.80 -0.75 -3.11
CA ASN A 37 -9.41 -2.07 -2.61
C ASN A 37 -8.87 -2.97 -3.72
N ASN A 38 -9.57 -3.05 -4.85
CA ASN A 38 -9.14 -3.85 -5.99
C ASN A 38 -7.82 -3.30 -6.56
N LEU A 39 -7.75 -1.98 -6.80
CA LEU A 39 -6.53 -1.34 -7.30
C LEU A 39 -5.31 -1.57 -6.40
N PHE A 40 -5.51 -1.46 -5.08
CA PHE A 40 -4.45 -1.66 -4.10
C PHE A 40 -3.99 -3.13 -4.07
N ASN A 41 -4.93 -4.09 -4.00
CA ASN A 41 -4.61 -5.51 -3.94
C ASN A 41 -3.98 -6.03 -5.24
N ASP A 42 -4.40 -5.54 -6.41
CA ASP A 42 -3.78 -5.90 -7.69
C ASP A 42 -2.31 -5.45 -7.73
N GLY A 43 -2.02 -4.24 -7.24
CA GLY A 43 -0.65 -3.72 -7.15
C GLY A 43 0.22 -4.52 -6.18
N VAL A 44 -0.28 -4.82 -4.98
CA VAL A 44 0.41 -5.64 -3.98
C VAL A 44 0.64 -7.07 -4.49
N GLY A 45 -0.36 -7.68 -5.10
CA GLY A 45 -0.29 -9.02 -5.67
C GLY A 45 0.77 -9.10 -6.78
N GLY A 46 0.79 -8.14 -7.70
CA GLY A 46 1.81 -8.06 -8.75
C GLY A 46 3.24 -7.87 -8.21
N GLY A 47 3.41 -6.95 -7.26
CA GLY A 47 4.72 -6.68 -6.64
C GLY A 47 5.25 -7.86 -5.83
N THR A 48 4.38 -8.46 -5.01
CA THR A 48 4.71 -9.64 -4.18
C THR A 48 5.01 -10.85 -5.06
N GLY A 49 4.20 -11.10 -6.09
CA GLY A 49 4.44 -12.19 -7.04
C GLY A 49 5.81 -12.08 -7.69
N ARG A 50 6.22 -10.86 -8.12
CA ARG A 50 7.56 -10.62 -8.65
C ARG A 50 8.64 -10.91 -7.61
N ALA A 51 8.49 -10.43 -6.38
CA ALA A 51 9.46 -10.67 -5.31
C ALA A 51 9.62 -12.18 -5.02
N VAL A 52 8.53 -12.93 -4.99
CA VAL A 52 8.53 -14.38 -4.77
C VAL A 52 9.26 -15.10 -5.91
N VAL A 53 9.01 -14.72 -7.17
CA VAL A 53 9.71 -15.29 -8.33
C VAL A 53 11.22 -15.10 -8.21
N GLU A 54 11.68 -13.91 -7.82
CA GLU A 54 13.10 -13.64 -7.64
C GLU A 54 13.70 -14.42 -6.45
N LEU A 55 12.92 -14.61 -5.39
CA LEU A 55 13.35 -15.41 -4.23
C LEU A 55 13.54 -16.88 -4.59
N VAL A 56 12.61 -17.49 -5.34
CA VAL A 56 12.74 -18.88 -5.79
C VAL A 56 13.95 -19.07 -6.70
N LYS A 57 14.24 -18.10 -7.58
CA LYS A 57 15.44 -18.13 -8.43
C LYS A 57 16.74 -18.07 -7.61
N ALA A 58 16.79 -17.21 -6.59
CA ALA A 58 17.97 -17.04 -5.75
C ALA A 58 18.20 -18.24 -4.81
N TYR A 59 17.13 -18.94 -4.41
CA TYR A 59 17.17 -20.06 -3.47
C TYR A 59 16.46 -21.29 -4.05
N PRO A 60 17.06 -21.98 -5.04
CA PRO A 60 16.41 -23.06 -5.80
C PRO A 60 16.11 -24.33 -4.99
N HIS A 61 16.57 -24.41 -3.75
CA HIS A 61 16.25 -25.50 -2.81
C HIS A 61 14.94 -25.25 -2.06
N ILE A 62 14.35 -24.05 -2.14
CA ILE A 62 13.01 -23.77 -1.64
C ILE A 62 12.02 -24.30 -2.67
N THR A 63 11.44 -25.47 -2.41
CA THR A 63 10.31 -26.00 -3.16
C THR A 63 9.02 -25.31 -2.71
N VAL A 64 8.35 -24.61 -3.62
CA VAL A 64 7.01 -24.04 -3.46
C VAL A 64 5.99 -24.94 -4.15
#